data_AF-A0A146K2X8-F1
#
_entry.id   AF-A0A146K2X8-F1
#
_cell.length_a   1.000
_cell.length_b   1.000
_cell.length_c   1.000
_cell.angle_alpha   90.00
_cell.angle_beta   90.00
_cell.angle_gamma   90.00
#
_symmetry.space_group_name_H-M   'P 1'
#
loop_
_entity.id
_entity.type
_entity.pdbx_description
1 polymer ?
#
loop_
_entity_poly.entity_id
_entity_poly.type
_entity_poly.pdbx_seq_one_letter_code
_entity_poly.pdbx_strand_id
1 'polypeptide(L)'
;DLQLEPWFEACATGNIEYIKQNYIQFKRKKDMSKEFTKLGKYIQIPNLTGIMYAIVYNQPEVVQFLLPYEFDIITTQTTVVPIGKVPWKKLYVANLDAFTIFNKKCCQLSENTNCIELALIIGNVKLFRIIIDFVSNQSREVYKSMVRHTNTQSQCVLMMLVAMNSFECNQALKNHGPLLIHYQLPFVDHYGDNCINYCIKYQNDYCLQYFLGLSIRHYFEIVKLLKTVDMTLVNQKQLKLIEGFKTRFTKEQIDEQRKMQAIDK
;
A
#
# COMPACT_ATOMS: atom_id res chain seq x y z
N ASP A 1 -23.99 -9.32 26.90
CA ASP A 1 -23.79 -7.87 26.71
C ASP A 1 -22.53 -7.63 25.90
N LEU A 2 -22.68 -7.15 24.66
CA LEU A 2 -21.56 -6.69 23.85
C LEU A 2 -21.02 -5.41 24.50
N GLN A 3 -19.89 -5.52 25.20
CA GLN A 3 -19.27 -4.37 25.84
C GLN A 3 -18.67 -3.49 24.74
N LEU A 4 -19.36 -2.40 24.46
CA LEU A 4 -18.93 -1.40 23.49
C LEU A 4 -17.66 -0.76 24.01
N GLU A 5 -16.55 -0.89 23.29
CA GLU A 5 -15.29 -0.28 23.69
C GLU A 5 -15.22 1.16 23.15
N PRO A 6 -15.32 2.20 24.01
CA PRO A 6 -15.44 3.58 23.54
C PRO A 6 -14.20 4.07 22.77
N TRP A 7 -13.05 3.41 22.97
CA TRP A 7 -11.80 3.71 22.26
C TRP A 7 -11.92 3.60 20.74
N PHE A 8 -12.48 2.50 20.22
CA PHE A 8 -12.58 2.29 18.78
C PHE A 8 -13.63 3.19 18.15
N GLU A 9 -14.74 3.44 18.86
CA GLU A 9 -15.73 4.44 18.45
C GLU A 9 -15.10 5.83 18.35
N ALA A 10 -14.34 6.26 19.36
CA ALA A 10 -13.67 7.56 19.35
C ALA A 10 -12.70 7.67 18.16
N CYS A 11 -11.92 6.62 17.89
CA CYS A 11 -11.02 6.58 16.74
C CYS A 11 -11.76 6.63 15.39
N ALA A 12 -12.90 5.94 15.28
CA ALA A 12 -13.71 5.94 14.07
C ALA A 12 -14.46 7.26 13.83
N THR A 13 -14.91 7.90 14.91
CA THR A 13 -15.76 9.11 14.84
C THR A 13 -14.97 10.42 14.92
N GLY A 14 -13.68 10.36 15.26
CA GLY A 14 -12.82 11.53 15.32
C GLY A 14 -12.86 12.28 16.66
N ASN A 15 -13.28 11.62 17.75
CA ASN A 15 -13.29 12.24 19.10
C ASN A 15 -11.87 12.34 19.66
N ILE A 16 -11.12 13.34 19.18
CA ILE A 16 -9.70 13.52 19.47
C ILE A 16 -9.45 13.85 20.95
N GLU A 17 -10.39 14.51 21.62
CA GLU A 17 -10.32 14.84 23.05
C GLU A 17 -10.30 13.58 23.90
N TYR A 18 -11.23 12.65 23.65
CA TYR A 18 -11.26 11.36 24.34
C TYR A 18 -9.97 10.57 24.09
N ILE A 19 -9.51 10.56 22.84
CA ILE A 19 -8.28 9.83 22.46
C ILE A 19 -7.06 10.38 23.20
N LYS A 20 -6.89 11.70 23.25
CA LYS A 20 -5.80 12.37 23.98
C LYS A 20 -5.80 12.07 25.48
N GLN A 21 -6.99 11.92 26.08
CA GLN A 21 -7.11 11.59 27.50
C GLN A 21 -6.79 10.12 27.80
N ASN A 22 -7.04 9.22 26.86
CA ASN A 22 -7.01 7.78 27.12
C ASN A 22 -5.93 6.99 26.35
N TYR A 23 -5.13 7.63 25.48
CA TYR A 23 -4.16 6.92 24.63
C TYR A 23 -3.12 6.11 25.41
N ILE A 24 -2.74 6.50 26.63
CA ILE A 24 -1.77 5.74 27.44
C ILE A 24 -2.31 4.33 27.73
N GLN A 25 -3.60 4.22 28.04
CA GLN A 25 -4.27 2.96 28.37
C GLN A 25 -4.54 2.10 27.13
N PHE A 26 -4.88 2.72 26.01
CA PHE A 26 -5.40 2.01 24.85
C PHE A 26 -4.47 1.97 23.64
N LYS A 27 -3.33 2.67 23.65
CA LYS A 27 -2.38 2.63 22.53
C LYS A 27 -2.02 1.19 22.22
N ARG A 28 -1.99 0.88 20.92
CA ARG A 28 -1.67 -0.46 20.39
C ARG A 28 -2.69 -1.55 20.73
N LYS A 29 -3.80 -1.23 21.40
CA LYS A 29 -4.88 -2.19 21.67
C LYS A 29 -5.56 -2.57 20.36
N LYS A 30 -5.82 -3.87 20.20
CA LYS A 30 -6.58 -4.42 19.08
C LYS A 30 -8.02 -4.71 19.50
N ASP A 31 -8.93 -4.56 18.55
CA ASP A 31 -10.33 -4.90 18.75
C ASP A 31 -10.48 -6.42 18.90
N MET A 32 -10.92 -6.85 20.08
CA MET A 32 -11.10 -8.26 20.45
C MET A 32 -12.50 -8.80 20.11
N SER A 33 -13.32 -8.02 19.41
CA SER A 33 -14.61 -8.50 18.89
C SER A 33 -14.42 -9.73 18.01
N LYS A 34 -15.36 -10.67 18.09
CA LYS A 34 -15.35 -11.90 17.29
C LYS A 34 -16.02 -11.73 15.93
N GLU A 35 -16.91 -10.74 15.83
CA GLU A 35 -17.84 -10.57 14.72
C GLU A 35 -17.92 -9.10 14.31
N PHE A 36 -18.31 -8.88 13.05
CA PHE A 36 -18.60 -7.55 12.54
C PHE A 36 -19.91 -7.06 13.12
N THR A 37 -19.89 -5.95 13.86
CA THR A 37 -21.10 -5.39 14.48
C THR A 37 -21.29 -3.94 14.06
N LYS A 38 -22.46 -3.61 13.51
CA LYS A 38 -22.81 -2.23 13.17
C LYS A 38 -23.24 -1.46 14.42
N LEU A 39 -22.44 -0.48 14.82
CA LEU A 39 -22.65 0.36 16.00
C LEU A 39 -22.87 1.81 15.57
N GLY A 40 -24.13 2.15 15.32
CA GLY A 40 -24.51 3.51 14.92
C GLY A 40 -23.80 3.95 13.63
N LYS A 41 -22.80 4.82 13.79
CA LYS A 41 -22.04 5.44 12.68
C LYS A 41 -20.81 4.65 12.23
N TYR A 42 -20.42 3.61 12.96
CA TYR A 42 -19.26 2.79 12.61
C TYR A 42 -19.60 1.29 12.72
N ILE A 43 -18.70 0.47 12.21
CA ILE A 43 -18.74 -0.99 12.23
C ILE A 43 -17.51 -1.46 12.98
N GLN A 44 -17.71 -2.34 13.96
CA GLN A 44 -16.62 -3.05 14.62
C GLN A 44 -15.98 -4.02 13.64
N ILE A 45 -14.67 -3.91 13.50
CA ILE A 45 -13.83 -4.72 12.63
C ILE A 45 -12.81 -5.42 13.54
N PRO A 46 -12.96 -6.74 13.72
CA PRO A 46 -12.04 -7.52 14.53
C PRO A 46 -10.58 -7.28 14.17
N ASN A 47 -9.74 -7.19 15.21
CA ASN A 47 -8.28 -7.15 15.15
C ASN A 47 -7.67 -5.87 14.54
N LEU A 48 -8.44 -4.80 14.35
CA LEU A 48 -7.92 -3.48 14.03
C LEU A 48 -7.50 -2.71 15.29
N THR A 49 -6.48 -1.85 15.17
CA THR A 49 -6.09 -0.89 16.20
C THR A 49 -6.76 0.47 16.01
N GLY A 50 -6.58 1.38 16.98
CA GLY A 50 -7.11 2.75 16.90
C GLY A 50 -6.70 3.48 15.63
N ILE A 51 -5.43 3.44 15.23
CA ILE A 51 -4.97 4.09 13.99
C ILE A 51 -5.62 3.47 12.74
N MET A 52 -5.83 2.14 12.73
CA MET A 52 -6.47 1.46 11.59
C MET A 52 -7.94 1.86 11.47
N TYR A 53 -8.66 1.98 12.59
CA TYR A 53 -10.01 2.56 12.62
C TYR A 53 -10.01 3.99 12.08
N ALA A 54 -9.12 4.84 12.58
CA ALA A 54 -9.01 6.23 12.11
C ALA A 54 -8.74 6.31 10.59
N ILE A 55 -7.96 5.37 10.04
CA ILE A 55 -7.73 5.27 8.59
C ILE A 55 -9.00 4.88 7.85
N VAL A 56 -9.65 3.78 8.27
CA VAL A 56 -10.88 3.26 7.66
C VAL A 56 -11.99 4.31 7.62
N TYR A 57 -12.13 5.10 8.68
CA TYR A 57 -13.16 6.13 8.80
C TYR A 57 -12.69 7.54 8.42
N ASN A 58 -11.52 7.66 7.78
CA ASN A 58 -10.99 8.92 7.26
C ASN A 58 -10.90 10.05 8.30
N GLN A 59 -10.27 9.77 9.45
CA GLN A 59 -10.05 10.69 10.56
C GLN A 59 -8.59 11.18 10.60
N PRO A 60 -8.18 12.14 9.75
CA PRO A 60 -6.77 12.52 9.60
C PRO A 60 -6.15 13.08 10.88
N GLU A 61 -6.89 13.82 11.70
CA GLU A 61 -6.38 14.39 12.95
C GLU A 61 -6.05 13.29 13.97
N VAL A 62 -6.89 12.25 14.04
CA VAL A 62 -6.64 11.08 14.87
C VAL A 62 -5.44 10.28 14.35
N VAL A 63 -5.35 10.07 13.03
CA VAL A 63 -4.19 9.41 12.41
C VAL A 63 -2.91 10.15 12.79
N GLN A 64 -2.86 11.47 12.60
CA GLN A 64 -1.69 12.28 12.96
C GLN A 64 -1.31 12.15 14.43
N PHE A 65 -2.29 12.14 15.33
CA PHE A 65 -2.04 11.99 16.75
C PHE A 65 -1.53 10.58 17.12
N LEU A 66 -2.06 9.53 16.51
CA LEU A 66 -1.71 8.14 16.83
C LEU A 66 -0.43 7.63 16.15
N LEU A 67 0.02 8.29 15.07
CA LEU A 67 1.20 7.88 14.30
C LEU A 67 2.43 7.60 15.19
N PRO A 68 2.85 8.48 16.13
CA PRO A 68 4.01 8.19 16.99
C PRO A 68 3.92 6.93 17.85
N TYR A 69 2.72 6.36 18.03
CA TYR A 69 2.47 5.25 18.94
C TYR A 69 2.11 3.93 18.24
N GLU A 70 1.55 4.01 17.02
CA GLU A 70 0.92 2.86 16.35
C GLU A 70 1.35 2.64 14.89
N PHE A 71 2.22 3.49 14.30
CA PHE A 71 2.56 3.39 12.88
C PHE A 71 3.19 2.06 12.46
N ASP A 72 3.88 1.39 13.38
CA ASP A 72 4.59 0.13 13.21
C ASP A 72 3.68 -1.11 13.39
N ILE A 73 2.42 -0.92 13.74
CA ILE A 73 1.51 -2.04 14.00
C ILE A 73 0.98 -2.61 12.69
N ILE A 74 0.97 -3.95 12.66
CA ILE A 74 0.46 -4.77 11.57
C ILE A 74 -0.79 -5.55 11.98
N THR A 75 -1.62 -5.90 11.00
CA THR A 75 -2.68 -6.88 11.18
C THR A 75 -2.08 -8.26 11.47
N THR A 76 -2.69 -8.99 12.41
CA THR A 76 -2.26 -10.35 12.80
C THR A 76 -3.19 -11.45 12.32
N GLN A 77 -4.30 -11.08 11.69
CA GLN A 77 -5.24 -12.00 11.07
C GLN A 77 -5.86 -11.32 9.86
N THR A 78 -6.31 -12.14 8.92
CA THR A 78 -7.03 -11.67 7.75
C THR A 78 -8.39 -11.10 8.19
N THR A 79 -8.76 -9.93 7.69
CA THR A 79 -10.05 -9.29 8.01
C THR A 79 -10.67 -8.66 6.77
N VAL A 80 -11.78 -7.93 6.93
CA VAL A 80 -12.48 -7.25 5.85
C VAL A 80 -12.63 -5.77 6.21
N VAL A 81 -12.31 -4.88 5.28
CA VAL A 81 -12.46 -3.42 5.47
C VAL A 81 -13.33 -2.82 4.37
N PRO A 82 -14.06 -1.73 4.64
CA PRO A 82 -14.79 -1.03 3.61
C PRO A 82 -13.81 -0.37 2.63
N ILE A 83 -14.21 -0.29 1.36
CA ILE A 83 -13.40 0.33 0.31
C ILE A 83 -14.16 1.44 -0.40
N GLY A 84 -13.40 2.46 -0.82
CA GLY A 84 -13.88 3.49 -1.73
C GLY A 84 -13.89 3.02 -3.19
N LYS A 85 -13.53 3.93 -4.11
CA LYS A 85 -13.37 3.61 -5.53
C LYS A 85 -11.97 3.10 -5.79
N VAL A 86 -11.73 1.83 -5.50
CA VAL A 86 -10.43 1.17 -5.74
C VAL A 86 -10.54 0.11 -6.84
N PRO A 87 -9.51 -0.05 -7.68
CA PRO A 87 -9.57 -0.91 -8.86
C PRO A 87 -9.29 -2.39 -8.57
N TRP A 88 -9.28 -2.81 -7.29
CA TRP A 88 -9.05 -4.19 -6.89
C TRP A 88 -10.09 -5.10 -7.56
N LYS A 89 -9.69 -5.83 -8.62
CA LYS A 89 -10.58 -6.75 -9.33
C LYS A 89 -11.05 -7.83 -8.35
N LYS A 90 -12.37 -7.84 -8.06
CA LYS A 90 -13.12 -8.84 -7.29
C LYS A 90 -12.30 -9.49 -6.18
N LEU A 91 -12.16 -8.80 -5.06
CA LEU A 91 -11.68 -9.47 -3.86
C LEU A 91 -12.73 -10.51 -3.48
N TYR A 92 -12.33 -11.78 -3.48
CA TYR A 92 -13.11 -12.82 -2.85
C TYR A 92 -13.29 -12.43 -1.39
N VAL A 93 -14.53 -12.16 -0.99
CA VAL A 93 -14.85 -11.90 0.42
C VAL A 93 -15.43 -13.20 0.96
N ALA A 94 -14.61 -13.98 1.66
CA ALA A 94 -15.05 -15.23 2.30
C ALA A 94 -16.14 -15.00 3.35
N ASN A 95 -16.18 -13.80 3.95
CA ASN A 95 -17.09 -13.43 5.02
C ASN A 95 -18.36 -12.73 4.48
N LEU A 96 -19.45 -13.47 4.31
CA LEU A 96 -20.73 -12.97 3.81
C LEU A 96 -21.38 -11.91 4.72
N ASP A 97 -21.14 -11.99 6.03
CA ASP A 97 -21.69 -11.04 7.00
C ASP A 97 -21.03 -9.66 6.81
N ALA A 98 -19.71 -9.62 6.74
CA ALA A 98 -18.97 -8.40 6.42
C ALA A 98 -19.39 -7.83 5.06
N PHE A 99 -19.55 -8.71 4.05
CA PHE A 99 -20.00 -8.30 2.72
C PHE A 99 -21.38 -7.62 2.75
N THR A 100 -22.29 -8.13 3.57
CA THR A 100 -23.63 -7.57 3.77
C THR A 100 -23.56 -6.25 4.54
N ILE A 101 -22.85 -6.22 5.66
CA ILE A 101 -22.69 -5.06 6.55
C ILE A 101 -22.05 -3.87 5.81
N PHE A 102 -21.06 -4.12 4.94
CA PHE A 102 -20.40 -3.10 4.13
C PHE A 102 -21.11 -2.82 2.79
N ASN A 103 -22.34 -3.28 2.58
CA ASN A 103 -23.10 -3.07 1.35
C ASN A 103 -22.32 -3.46 0.07
N LYS A 104 -21.63 -4.59 0.12
CA LYS A 104 -20.82 -5.14 -0.99
C LYS A 104 -19.62 -4.26 -1.42
N LYS A 105 -19.28 -3.24 -0.63
CA LYS A 105 -18.14 -2.34 -0.87
C LYS A 105 -17.04 -2.58 0.16
N CYS A 106 -16.45 -3.77 0.10
CA CYS A 106 -15.36 -4.15 0.99
C CYS A 106 -14.28 -4.95 0.26
N CYS A 107 -13.11 -5.04 0.90
CA CYS A 107 -12.01 -5.89 0.47
C CYS A 107 -11.51 -6.74 1.62
N GLN A 108 -10.94 -7.90 1.29
CA GLN A 108 -10.12 -8.65 2.21
C GLN A 108 -8.82 -7.88 2.49
N LEU A 109 -8.51 -7.70 3.76
CA LEU A 109 -7.27 -7.13 4.26
C LEU A 109 -6.38 -8.29 4.73
N SER A 110 -5.27 -8.49 4.04
CA SER A 110 -4.32 -9.57 4.35
C SER A 110 -3.68 -9.39 5.72
N GLU A 111 -3.20 -10.49 6.29
CA GLU A 111 -2.28 -10.47 7.43
C GLU A 111 -1.01 -9.71 7.11
N ASN A 112 -0.35 -9.24 8.16
CA ASN A 112 0.87 -8.46 8.07
C ASN A 112 0.67 -7.16 7.30
N THR A 113 -0.52 -6.56 7.30
CA THR A 113 -0.76 -5.27 6.63
C THR A 113 -0.53 -4.12 7.62
N ASN A 114 0.29 -3.14 7.24
CA ASN A 114 0.58 -1.95 8.05
C ASN A 114 -0.35 -0.75 7.71
N CYS A 115 -0.20 0.36 8.42
CA CYS A 115 -1.03 1.56 8.22
C CYS A 115 -0.83 2.25 6.84
N ILE A 116 0.37 2.20 6.27
CA ILE A 116 0.68 2.77 4.94
C ILE A 116 -0.10 2.01 3.86
N GLU A 117 0.00 0.68 3.90
CA GLU A 117 -0.68 -0.23 2.98
C GLU A 117 -2.20 -0.13 3.13
N LEU A 118 -2.72 -0.12 4.37
CA LEU A 118 -4.15 0.01 4.64
C LEU A 118 -4.73 1.28 3.99
N ALA A 119 -4.04 2.42 4.11
CA ALA A 119 -4.50 3.67 3.52
C ALA A 119 -4.65 3.58 1.99
N LEU A 120 -3.74 2.87 1.30
CA LEU A 120 -3.85 2.63 -0.14
C LEU A 120 -4.93 1.61 -0.48
N ILE A 121 -5.05 0.53 0.30
CA ILE A 121 -6.06 -0.51 0.11
C ILE A 121 -7.48 0.06 0.15
N ILE A 122 -7.77 0.99 1.08
CA ILE A 122 -9.08 1.65 1.16
C ILE A 122 -9.26 2.77 0.12
N GLY A 123 -8.19 3.15 -0.57
CA GLY A 123 -8.18 4.19 -1.60
C GLY A 123 -7.98 5.62 -1.09
N ASN A 124 -7.45 5.80 0.12
CA ASN A 124 -7.27 7.10 0.76
C ASN A 124 -5.84 7.62 0.59
N VAL A 125 -5.55 8.16 -0.59
CA VAL A 125 -4.21 8.71 -0.93
C VAL A 125 -3.81 9.87 -0.02
N LYS A 126 -4.78 10.64 0.49
CA LYS A 126 -4.51 11.75 1.42
C LYS A 126 -3.92 11.23 2.74
N LEU A 127 -4.53 10.19 3.32
CA LEU A 127 -4.00 9.56 4.53
C LEU A 127 -2.67 8.84 4.26
N PHE A 128 -2.54 8.17 3.12
CA PHE A 128 -1.26 7.58 2.72
C PHE A 128 -0.13 8.63 2.76
N ARG A 129 -0.36 9.82 2.19
CA ARG A 129 0.61 10.93 2.22
C ARG A 129 0.98 11.36 3.64
N ILE A 130 -0.01 11.57 4.50
CA ILE A 130 0.22 11.92 5.91
C ILE A 130 1.13 10.88 6.60
N ILE A 131 0.85 9.60 6.38
CA ILE A 131 1.58 8.50 7.02
C ILE A 131 3.00 8.38 6.44
N ILE A 132 3.16 8.39 5.11
CA ILE A 132 4.48 8.24 4.49
C ILE A 132 5.38 9.46 4.75
N ASP A 133 4.80 10.67 4.83
CA ASP A 133 5.52 11.88 5.23
C ASP A 133 6.06 11.74 6.65
N PHE A 134 5.23 11.31 7.60
CA PHE A 134 5.66 11.02 8.98
C PHE A 134 6.78 9.98 9.03
N VAL A 135 6.64 8.87 8.28
CA VAL A 135 7.63 7.79 8.23
C VAL A 135 8.95 8.28 7.61
N SER A 136 8.89 9.15 6.61
CA SER A 136 10.07 9.74 5.96
C SER A 136 10.87 10.69 6.86
N ASN A 137 10.23 11.24 7.90
CA ASN A 137 10.87 12.06 8.92
C ASN A 137 11.43 11.24 10.10
N GLN A 138 11.28 9.91 10.08
CA GLN A 138 11.90 9.04 11.08
C GLN A 138 13.37 8.73 10.72
N SER A 139 14.05 7.98 11.58
CA SER A 139 15.41 7.51 11.28
C SER A 139 15.44 6.68 9.98
N ARG A 140 16.59 6.69 9.30
CA ARG A 140 16.78 5.94 8.04
C ARG A 140 16.42 4.46 8.17
N GLU A 141 16.75 3.83 9.31
CA GLU A 141 16.44 2.42 9.56
C GLU A 141 14.94 2.19 9.76
N VAL A 142 14.24 3.08 10.48
CA VAL A 142 12.78 3.01 10.62
C VAL A 142 12.10 3.17 9.27
N TYR A 143 12.49 4.20 8.50
CA TYR A 143 11.97 4.41 7.15
C TYR A 143 12.18 3.18 6.27
N LYS A 144 13.41 2.68 6.21
CA LYS A 144 13.79 1.48 5.44
C LYS A 144 12.99 0.26 5.86
N SER A 145 12.81 0.02 7.16
CA SER A 145 12.00 -1.10 7.67
C SER A 145 10.55 -0.99 7.19
N MET A 146 9.94 0.19 7.32
CA MET A 146 8.55 0.43 6.94
C MET A 146 8.32 0.32 5.43
N VAL A 147 9.23 0.83 4.61
CA VAL A 147 9.10 0.77 3.14
C VAL A 147 9.59 -0.55 2.54
N ARG A 148 10.33 -1.40 3.25
CA ARG A 148 10.65 -2.76 2.77
C ARG A 148 9.60 -3.78 3.16
N HIS A 149 8.65 -3.38 3.99
CA HIS A 149 7.56 -4.22 4.44
C HIS A 149 6.68 -4.70 3.27
N THR A 150 6.18 -5.92 3.41
CA THR A 150 5.16 -6.50 2.52
C THR A 150 4.14 -7.26 3.36
N ASN A 151 2.88 -7.24 2.95
CA ASN A 151 1.85 -8.09 3.55
C ASN A 151 2.08 -9.59 3.24
N THR A 152 1.24 -10.47 3.78
CA THR A 152 1.31 -11.93 3.53
C THR A 152 1.11 -12.35 2.08
N GLN A 153 0.56 -11.47 1.23
CA GLN A 153 0.48 -11.68 -0.23
C GLN A 153 1.74 -11.20 -0.96
N SER A 154 2.78 -10.82 -0.20
CA SER A 154 4.03 -10.23 -0.71
C SER A 154 3.80 -8.94 -1.52
N GLN A 155 2.68 -8.25 -1.28
CA GLN A 155 2.40 -6.98 -1.94
C GLN A 155 3.08 -5.85 -1.18
N CYS A 156 3.66 -4.90 -1.92
CA CYS A 156 4.33 -3.73 -1.36
C CYS A 156 3.61 -2.42 -1.75
N VAL A 157 3.96 -1.34 -1.05
CA VAL A 157 3.42 0.02 -1.28
C VAL A 157 3.54 0.45 -2.75
N LEU A 158 4.68 0.18 -3.41
CA LEU A 158 4.88 0.54 -4.82
C LEU A 158 3.87 -0.16 -5.74
N MET A 159 3.61 -1.45 -5.55
CA MET A 159 2.60 -2.20 -6.33
C MET A 159 1.20 -1.62 -6.09
N MET A 160 0.86 -1.32 -4.84
CA MET A 160 -0.45 -0.76 -4.49
C MET A 160 -0.66 0.64 -5.11
N LEU A 161 0.36 1.51 -5.07
CA LEU A 161 0.32 2.83 -5.71
C LEU A 161 0.08 2.73 -7.22
N VAL A 162 0.77 1.81 -7.88
CA VAL A 162 0.62 1.56 -9.32
C VAL A 162 -0.79 1.07 -9.66
N ALA A 163 -1.32 0.14 -8.87
CA ALA A 163 -2.66 -0.41 -9.10
C ALA A 163 -3.74 0.66 -9.05
N MET A 164 -3.65 1.61 -8.12
CA MET A 164 -4.69 2.65 -7.92
C MET A 164 -4.90 3.56 -9.14
N ASN A 165 -3.87 3.76 -9.96
CA ASN A 165 -3.95 4.52 -11.23
C ASN A 165 -4.70 5.88 -11.11
N SER A 166 -4.36 6.67 -10.08
CA SER A 166 -4.93 8.01 -9.87
C SER A 166 -3.88 9.11 -9.99
N PHE A 167 -4.32 10.34 -10.25
CA PHE A 167 -3.44 11.50 -10.30
C PHE A 167 -2.72 11.71 -8.96
N GLU A 168 -3.41 11.55 -7.85
CA GLU A 168 -2.85 11.70 -6.50
C GLU A 168 -1.78 10.66 -6.22
N CYS A 169 -1.98 9.40 -6.64
CA CYS A 169 -0.95 8.36 -6.52
C CYS A 169 0.28 8.69 -7.38
N ASN A 170 0.06 9.21 -8.60
CA ASN A 170 1.16 9.64 -9.47
C ASN A 170 1.97 10.78 -8.83
N GLN A 171 1.31 11.73 -8.13
CA GLN A 171 2.01 12.77 -7.38
C GLN A 171 2.75 12.22 -6.16
N ALA A 172 2.15 11.28 -5.43
CA ALA A 172 2.82 10.66 -4.30
C ALA A 172 4.05 9.84 -4.75
N LEU A 173 3.97 9.18 -5.91
CA LEU A 173 5.11 8.51 -6.54
C LEU A 173 6.19 9.51 -6.97
N LYS A 174 5.87 10.72 -7.42
CA LYS A 174 6.91 11.73 -7.69
C LYS A 174 7.66 12.13 -6.42
N ASN A 175 6.96 12.28 -5.30
CA ASN A 175 7.54 12.75 -4.05
C ASN A 175 8.34 11.68 -3.30
N HIS A 176 7.85 10.43 -3.28
CA HIS A 176 8.45 9.34 -2.50
C HIS A 176 9.04 8.21 -3.37
N GLY A 177 8.83 8.27 -4.69
CA GLY A 177 9.21 7.22 -5.64
C GLY A 177 10.68 6.86 -5.66
N PRO A 178 11.65 7.79 -5.59
CA PRO A 178 13.07 7.43 -5.62
C PRO A 178 13.45 6.41 -4.54
N LEU A 179 12.92 6.58 -3.32
CA LEU A 179 13.19 5.67 -2.21
C LEU A 179 12.35 4.39 -2.30
N LEU A 180 11.07 4.48 -2.69
CA LEU A 180 10.24 3.29 -2.91
C LEU A 180 10.84 2.39 -4.00
N ILE A 181 11.26 2.96 -5.12
CA ILE A 181 11.94 2.24 -6.21
C ILE A 181 13.22 1.59 -5.71
N HIS A 182 14.05 2.34 -4.97
CA HIS A 182 15.31 1.82 -4.45
C HIS A 182 15.12 0.55 -3.60
N TYR A 183 14.05 0.48 -2.81
CA TYR A 183 13.81 -0.62 -1.88
C TYR A 183 12.85 -1.70 -2.39
N GLN A 184 11.92 -1.38 -3.29
CA GLN A 184 10.79 -2.24 -3.65
C GLN A 184 10.73 -2.61 -5.14
N LEU A 185 11.51 -1.99 -6.03
CA LEU A 185 11.48 -2.31 -7.46
C LEU A 185 11.66 -3.82 -7.77
N PRO A 186 12.59 -4.55 -7.10
CA PRO A 186 12.80 -5.98 -7.37
C PRO A 186 11.72 -6.90 -6.81
N PHE A 187 10.75 -6.38 -6.04
CA PHE A 187 9.77 -7.23 -5.35
C PHE A 187 8.79 -7.85 -6.35
N VAL A 188 8.37 -9.07 -6.02
CA VAL A 188 7.31 -9.81 -6.70
C VAL A 188 6.29 -10.23 -5.65
N ASP A 189 5.00 -10.19 -6.02
CA ASP A 189 3.96 -10.70 -5.13
C ASP A 189 3.91 -12.24 -5.16
N HIS A 190 2.98 -12.83 -4.39
CA HIS A 190 2.83 -14.29 -4.32
C HIS A 190 2.51 -14.95 -5.68
N TYR A 191 1.98 -14.20 -6.64
CA TYR A 191 1.68 -14.68 -8.00
C TYR A 191 2.83 -14.45 -8.99
N GLY A 192 3.94 -13.86 -8.53
CA GLY A 192 5.07 -13.49 -9.38
C GLY A 192 4.88 -12.16 -10.13
N ASP A 193 3.81 -11.42 -9.87
CA ASP A 193 3.58 -10.10 -10.48
C ASP A 193 4.49 -9.06 -9.79
N ASN A 194 5.24 -8.28 -10.58
CA ASN A 194 6.01 -7.12 -10.10
C ASN A 194 5.31 -5.78 -10.42
N CYS A 195 5.93 -4.64 -10.08
CA CYS A 195 5.33 -3.33 -10.34
C CYS A 195 5.06 -3.04 -11.83
N ILE A 196 5.84 -3.61 -12.77
CA ILE A 196 5.60 -3.49 -14.22
C ILE A 196 4.40 -4.34 -14.64
N ASN A 197 4.27 -5.57 -14.13
CA ASN A 197 3.06 -6.39 -14.32
C ASN A 197 1.82 -5.63 -13.84
N TYR A 198 1.90 -4.96 -12.67
CA TYR A 198 0.83 -4.13 -12.15
C TYR A 198 0.50 -2.94 -13.07
N CYS A 199 1.50 -2.24 -13.63
CA CYS A 199 1.24 -1.16 -14.59
C CYS A 199 0.39 -1.65 -15.79
N ILE A 200 0.71 -2.83 -16.31
CA ILE A 200 0.01 -3.42 -17.47
C ILE A 200 -1.40 -3.86 -17.06
N LYS A 201 -1.52 -4.65 -15.99
CA LYS A 201 -2.80 -5.19 -15.48
C LYS A 201 -3.82 -4.10 -15.15
N TYR A 202 -3.36 -2.96 -14.64
CA TYR A 202 -4.19 -1.82 -14.22
C TYR A 202 -4.17 -0.65 -15.22
N GLN A 203 -3.58 -0.83 -16.41
CA GLN A 203 -3.52 0.15 -17.49
C GLN A 203 -2.96 1.52 -17.02
N ASN A 204 -1.92 1.48 -16.17
CA ASN A 204 -1.24 2.66 -15.65
C ASN A 204 -0.01 3.00 -16.50
N ASP A 205 -0.27 3.61 -17.65
CA ASP A 205 0.78 3.98 -18.62
C ASP A 205 1.76 5.01 -18.04
N TYR A 206 1.31 5.87 -17.13
CA TYR A 206 2.15 6.87 -16.47
C TYR A 206 3.24 6.18 -15.64
N CYS A 207 2.86 5.24 -14.78
CA CYS A 207 3.83 4.51 -13.97
C CYS A 207 4.73 3.61 -14.83
N LEU A 208 4.18 3.00 -15.90
CA LEU A 208 5.00 2.24 -16.85
C LEU A 208 6.08 3.12 -17.47
N GLN A 209 5.69 4.28 -18.03
CA GLN A 209 6.64 5.24 -18.60
C GLN A 209 7.65 5.72 -17.56
N TYR A 210 7.21 5.95 -16.31
CA TYR A 210 8.08 6.36 -15.22
C TYR A 210 9.15 5.30 -14.91
N PHE A 211 8.77 4.03 -14.77
CA PHE A 211 9.73 2.94 -14.50
C PHE A 211 10.68 2.68 -15.66
N LEU A 212 10.18 2.64 -16.89
CA LEU A 212 11.01 2.51 -18.10
C LEU A 212 11.88 3.77 -18.33
N GLY A 213 11.49 4.89 -17.73
CA GLY A 213 12.18 6.18 -17.71
C GLY A 213 13.35 6.25 -16.75
N LEU A 214 13.50 5.30 -15.82
CA LEU A 214 14.58 5.27 -14.84
C LEU A 214 15.98 5.24 -15.49
N SER A 215 16.99 5.63 -14.71
CA SER A 215 18.39 5.67 -15.16
C SER A 215 18.93 4.28 -15.47
N ILE A 216 20.04 4.23 -16.22
CA ILE A 216 20.69 2.99 -16.64
C ILE A 216 21.07 2.06 -15.48
N ARG A 217 21.27 2.61 -14.27
CA ARG A 217 21.50 1.83 -13.04
C ARG A 217 20.44 0.75 -12.81
N HIS A 218 19.20 0.99 -13.23
CA HIS A 218 18.08 0.06 -13.06
C HIS A 218 17.84 -0.83 -14.30
N TYR A 219 18.64 -0.70 -15.36
CA TYR A 219 18.41 -1.36 -16.65
C TYR A 219 18.26 -2.88 -16.51
N PHE A 220 19.22 -3.56 -15.87
CA PHE A 220 19.19 -5.02 -15.74
C PHE A 220 18.02 -5.52 -14.89
N GLU A 221 17.63 -4.77 -13.85
CA GLU A 221 16.47 -5.11 -13.05
C GLU A 221 15.19 -4.97 -13.88
N ILE A 222 15.01 -3.85 -14.58
CA ILE A 222 13.84 -3.63 -15.45
C ILE A 222 13.77 -4.71 -16.54
N VAL A 223 14.89 -5.07 -17.18
CA VAL A 223 14.95 -6.15 -18.17
C VAL A 223 14.52 -7.49 -17.55
N LYS A 224 14.94 -7.79 -16.33
CA LYS A 224 14.54 -9.00 -15.60
C LYS A 224 13.04 -8.99 -15.31
N LEU A 225 12.49 -7.88 -14.83
CA LEU A 225 11.05 -7.72 -14.55
C LEU A 225 10.21 -7.80 -15.83
N LEU A 226 10.68 -7.25 -16.95
CA LEU A 226 9.97 -7.35 -18.24
C LEU A 226 9.86 -8.78 -18.77
N LYS A 227 10.73 -9.72 -18.35
CA LYS A 227 10.64 -11.13 -18.75
C LYS A 227 9.44 -11.86 -18.13
N THR A 228 8.87 -11.34 -17.03
CA THR A 228 7.71 -11.92 -16.36
C THR A 228 6.39 -11.32 -16.84
N VAL A 229 6.42 -10.39 -17.79
CA VAL A 229 5.23 -9.76 -18.34
C VAL A 229 4.50 -10.72 -19.29
N ASP A 230 3.22 -10.92 -19.04
CA ASP A 230 2.32 -11.54 -20.01
C ASP A 230 2.03 -10.56 -21.16
N MET A 231 2.67 -10.81 -22.30
CA MET A 231 2.54 -9.98 -23.49
C MET A 231 1.12 -9.96 -24.08
N THR A 232 0.26 -10.91 -23.74
CA THR A 232 -1.15 -10.93 -24.20
C THR A 232 -1.98 -9.83 -23.55
N LEU A 233 -1.55 -9.30 -22.40
CA LEU A 233 -2.21 -8.21 -21.68
C LEU A 233 -1.71 -6.82 -22.08
N VAL A 234 -0.65 -6.75 -22.89
CA VAL A 234 0.03 -5.50 -23.27
C VAL A 234 -0.72 -4.83 -24.43
N ASN A 235 -1.19 -3.60 -24.22
CA ASN A 235 -1.82 -2.83 -25.28
C ASN A 235 -0.77 -2.19 -26.22
N GLN A 236 -1.19 -1.69 -27.39
CA GLN A 236 -0.28 -1.11 -28.38
C GLN A 236 0.56 0.07 -27.85
N LYS A 237 0.00 0.90 -26.97
CA LYS A 237 0.71 2.05 -26.40
C LYS A 237 1.81 1.58 -25.44
N GLN A 238 1.51 0.61 -24.60
CA GLN A 238 2.46 -0.01 -23.67
C GLN A 238 3.57 -0.76 -24.42
N LEU A 239 3.22 -1.45 -25.52
CA LEU A 239 4.20 -2.11 -26.37
C LEU A 239 5.23 -1.11 -26.91
N LYS A 240 4.79 0.04 -27.42
CA LYS A 240 5.69 1.11 -27.88
C LYS A 240 6.60 1.62 -26.77
N LEU A 241 6.10 1.76 -25.54
CA LEU A 241 6.92 2.16 -24.39
C LEU A 241 8.01 1.11 -24.09
N ILE A 242 7.65 -0.17 -24.11
CA ILE A 242 8.59 -1.29 -23.88
C ILE A 242 9.64 -1.37 -24.98
N GLU A 243 9.25 -1.22 -26.24
CA GLU A 243 10.18 -1.20 -27.38
C GLU A 243 11.13 -0.01 -27.31
N GLY A 244 10.61 1.18 -26.99
CA GLY A 244 11.43 2.37 -26.77
C GLY A 244 12.44 2.21 -25.63
N PHE A 245 12.08 1.50 -24.55
CA PHE A 245 13.04 1.18 -23.48
C PHE A 245 14.16 0.26 -23.98
N LYS A 246 13.84 -0.77 -24.76
CA LYS A 246 14.82 -1.75 -25.26
C LYS A 246 15.91 -1.13 -26.13
N THR A 247 15.60 -0.03 -26.83
CA THR A 247 16.52 0.69 -27.71
C THR A 247 17.12 1.95 -27.08
N ARG A 248 16.73 2.30 -25.84
CA ARG A 248 17.09 3.57 -25.20
C ARG A 248 18.58 3.72 -24.90
N PHE A 249 19.25 2.63 -24.54
CA PHE A 249 20.65 2.65 -24.12
C PHE A 249 21.54 1.99 -25.17
N THR A 250 22.71 2.58 -25.41
CA THR A 250 23.68 1.98 -26.35
C THR A 250 24.31 0.74 -25.73
N LYS A 251 24.85 -0.14 -26.58
CA LYS A 251 25.57 -1.33 -26.15
C LYS A 251 26.73 -0.97 -25.19
N GLU A 252 27.46 0.10 -25.51
CA GLU A 252 28.58 0.60 -24.70
C GLU A 252 28.13 0.98 -23.28
N GLN A 253 27.03 1.74 -23.17
CA GLN A 253 26.46 2.13 -21.87
C GLN A 253 26.02 0.91 -21.05
N ILE A 254 25.41 -0.08 -21.71
CA ILE A 254 24.98 -1.33 -21.05
C ILE A 254 26.19 -2.13 -20.55
N ASP A 255 27.24 -2.24 -21.37
CA ASP A 255 28.46 -2.97 -21.02
C ASP A 255 29.24 -2.25 -19.89
N GLU A 256 29.27 -0.92 -19.88
CA GLU A 256 29.83 -0.12 -18.78
C GLU A 256 29.08 -0.35 -17.47
N GLN A 257 27.74 -0.28 -17.49
CA GLN A 257 26.92 -0.55 -16.32
C GLN A 257 27.09 -1.99 -15.81
N ARG A 258 27.31 -2.96 -16.71
CA ARG A 258 27.59 -4.35 -16.34
C ARG A 258 28.92 -4.46 -15.59
N LYS A 259 29.96 -3.74 -16.05
CA LYS A 259 31.26 -3.68 -15.36
C LYS A 259 31.13 -3.07 -13.96
N MET A 260 30.41 -1.96 -13.83
CA MET A 260 30.17 -1.33 -12.52
C MET A 260 29.50 -2.29 -11.52
N GLN A 261 28.44 -2.99 -11.93
CA GLN A 261 27.76 -3.95 -11.05
C GLN A 261 28.60 -5.18 -10.69
N ALA A 262 29.62 -5.51 -11.48
CA ALA A 262 30.57 -6.57 -11.16
C ALA A 262 31.60 -6.16 -10.11
N ILE A 263 31.86 -4.85 -9.95
CA ILE A 263 32.78 -4.32 -8.94
C ILE A 263 32.11 -4.25 -7.56
N ASP A 264 30.79 -4.01 -7.53
CA ASP A 264 30.02 -3.90 -6.28
C ASP A 264 29.67 -5.25 -5.63
N LYS A 265 30.00 -6.39 -6.27
CA LYS A 265 29.72 -7.75 -5.80
C LYS A 265 30.96 -8.42 -5.24
#